data_AF-A0A1Y1ZL13-F1
#
_entry.id   AF-A0A1Y1ZL13-F1
#
_cell.length_a   1.000
_cell.length_b   1.000
_cell.length_c   1.000
_cell.angle_alpha   90.00
_cell.angle_beta   90.00
_cell.angle_gamma   90.00
#
_symmetry.space_group_name_H-M   'P 1'
#
loop_
_entity.id
_entity.type
_entity.pdbx_description
1 polymer ?
#
loop_
_entity_poly.entity_id
_entity_poly.type
_entity_poly.pdbx_seq_one_letter_code
_entity_poly.pdbx_strand_id
1 'polypeptide(L)'
;MPASTTLPPAIAALTLSGDYATSRPGYFLLTTLREKLVEELRILNDKDELLSAQHQDIETELDAAATSCSRCWSLGFTPKFLSVLPREVRDMIYISLLGTPKIVHVVHRDDSIFGSRPPSPVRLCTGPFATWDDEFVHFGHFGKAKFFGKVFVEELVQAFYENTTFEIPASPILRRFLTNDSTSLGCYPKDHIRRLKLNLALTYRLEDQLRTTRRN
;
A
#
# COMPACT_ATOMS: atom_id res chain seq x y z
N MET A 1 8.34 -15.69 2.76
CA MET A 1 8.52 -17.13 2.95
C MET A 1 9.24 -17.66 1.73
N PRO A 2 10.48 -18.18 1.83
CA PRO A 2 11.17 -18.71 0.67
C PRO A 2 10.52 -20.05 0.29
N ALA A 3 10.09 -20.15 -0.96
CA ALA A 3 9.63 -21.41 -1.52
C ALA A 3 10.84 -22.36 -1.56
N SER A 4 10.77 -23.40 -0.74
CA SER A 4 11.72 -24.51 -0.75
C SER A 4 11.50 -25.30 -2.04
N THR A 5 12.23 -24.93 -3.09
CA THR A 5 12.26 -25.69 -4.34
C THR A 5 12.96 -27.01 -4.08
N THR A 6 12.15 -28.03 -3.82
CA THR A 6 12.59 -29.39 -3.53
C THR A 6 12.97 -30.02 -4.87
N LEU A 7 14.27 -30.11 -5.15
CA LEU A 7 14.81 -30.80 -6.33
C LEU A 7 14.40 -32.29 -6.30
N PRO A 8 13.95 -32.86 -7.43
CA PRO A 8 13.60 -34.28 -7.49
C PRO A 8 14.85 -35.17 -7.32
N PRO A 9 14.77 -36.27 -6.55
CA PRO A 9 15.87 -37.20 -6.33
C PRO A 9 16.00 -38.15 -7.53
N ALA A 10 16.65 -37.69 -8.60
CA ALA A 10 16.93 -38.53 -9.77
C ALA A 10 18.41 -38.48 -10.23
N ILE A 11 19.31 -37.87 -9.46
CA ILE A 11 20.74 -37.74 -9.81
C ILE A 11 21.64 -38.29 -8.68
N ALA A 12 21.29 -39.46 -8.13
CA ALA A 12 22.04 -40.07 -7.02
C ALA A 12 22.67 -41.44 -7.35
N ALA A 13 22.71 -41.86 -8.63
CA ALA A 13 23.17 -43.22 -8.96
C ALA A 13 24.05 -43.29 -10.22
N LEU A 14 25.14 -42.51 -10.28
CA LEU A 14 26.24 -42.75 -11.24
C LEU A 14 27.60 -42.34 -10.64
N THR A 15 27.96 -42.90 -9.50
CA THR A 15 29.38 -43.00 -9.07
C THR A 15 29.87 -44.40 -9.42
N LEU A 16 30.11 -44.64 -10.71
CA LEU A 16 30.86 -45.80 -11.19
C LEU A 16 32.35 -45.44 -11.13
N SER A 17 33.01 -45.94 -10.09
CA SER A 17 34.47 -46.11 -10.04
C SER A 17 34.85 -47.13 -11.12
N GLY A 18 35.57 -46.68 -12.15
CA GLY A 18 36.05 -47.52 -13.22
C GLY A 18 37.07 -46.76 -14.06
N ASP A 19 38.34 -47.04 -13.82
CA ASP A 19 39.49 -46.60 -14.61
C ASP A 19 39.45 -47.21 -16.03
N TYR A 20 38.53 -46.71 -16.87
CA TYR A 20 38.52 -46.96 -18.31
C TYR A 20 38.99 -45.72 -19.04
N ALA A 21 40.30 -45.52 -19.03
CA ALA A 21 40.97 -44.52 -19.82
C ALA A 21 40.71 -44.74 -21.33
N THR A 22 40.07 -43.74 -21.95
CA THR A 22 40.53 -43.09 -23.18
C THR A 22 40.76 -43.96 -24.42
N SER A 23 39.76 -44.64 -24.99
CA SER A 23 39.78 -44.96 -26.44
C SER A 23 38.42 -45.44 -26.97
N ARG A 24 37.36 -44.64 -26.80
CA ARG A 24 36.13 -44.85 -27.58
C ARG A 24 35.74 -43.54 -28.27
N PRO A 25 35.81 -43.46 -29.60
CA PRO A 25 35.54 -42.22 -30.35
C PRO A 25 34.15 -41.63 -30.12
N GLY A 26 33.20 -42.41 -29.58
CA GLY A 26 31.87 -41.92 -29.20
C GLY A 26 31.81 -41.00 -27.98
N TYR A 27 32.76 -41.08 -27.04
CA TYR A 27 32.70 -40.27 -25.81
C TYR A 27 33.02 -38.79 -26.09
N PHE A 28 33.95 -38.53 -27.02
CA PHE A 28 34.34 -37.19 -27.43
C PHE A 28 33.18 -36.42 -28.10
N LEU A 29 32.39 -37.11 -28.93
CA LEU A 29 31.23 -36.48 -29.57
C LEU A 29 30.15 -36.09 -28.56
N LEU A 30 29.92 -36.91 -27.53
CA LEU A 30 28.95 -36.61 -26.48
C LEU A 30 29.40 -35.43 -25.61
N THR A 31 30.69 -35.32 -25.28
CA THR A 31 31.20 -34.17 -24.51
C THR A 31 31.09 -32.88 -25.32
N THR A 32 31.45 -32.89 -26.60
CA THR A 32 31.31 -31.70 -27.46
C THR A 32 29.85 -31.27 -27.64
N LEU A 33 28.92 -32.22 -27.80
CA LEU A 33 27.50 -31.90 -27.88
C LEU A 33 26.97 -31.33 -26.56
N ARG A 34 27.38 -31.89 -25.42
CA ARG A 34 27.03 -31.38 -24.10
C ARG A 34 27.53 -29.96 -23.89
N GLU A 35 28.78 -29.68 -24.24
CA GLU A 35 29.37 -28.34 -24.14
C GLU A 35 28.63 -27.32 -25.01
N LYS A 36 28.30 -27.69 -26.26
CA LYS A 36 27.48 -26.84 -27.14
C LYS A 36 26.10 -26.55 -26.55
N LEU A 37 25.43 -27.55 -25.99
CA LEU A 37 24.11 -27.38 -25.40
C LEU A 37 24.15 -26.52 -24.13
N VAL A 38 25.17 -26.69 -23.29
CA VAL A 38 25.38 -25.83 -22.11
C VAL A 38 25.64 -24.38 -22.53
N GLU A 39 26.43 -24.16 -23.57
CA GLU A 39 26.70 -22.82 -24.09
C GLU A 39 25.44 -22.19 -24.71
N GLU A 40 24.65 -22.94 -25.48
CA GLU A 40 23.37 -22.47 -26.01
C GLU A 40 22.38 -22.12 -24.90
N LEU A 41 22.28 -22.95 -23.86
CA LEU A 41 21.43 -22.66 -22.70
C LEU A 41 21.89 -21.39 -21.97
N ARG A 42 23.20 -21.19 -21.82
CA ARG A 42 23.75 -19.97 -21.23
C ARG A 42 23.39 -18.74 -22.06
N ILE A 43 23.59 -18.80 -23.38
CA ILE A 43 23.24 -17.70 -24.30
C ILE A 43 21.74 -17.38 -24.23
N LEU A 44 20.88 -18.40 -24.11
CA LEU A 44 19.43 -18.19 -23.96
C LEU A 44 19.08 -17.54 -22.63
N ASN A 45 19.71 -17.96 -21.53
CA ASN A 45 19.49 -17.35 -20.21
C ASN A 45 19.94 -15.87 -20.20
N ASP A 46 21.12 -15.58 -20.75
CA ASP A 46 21.65 -14.21 -20.84
C ASP A 46 20.72 -13.31 -21.69
N LYS A 47 20.11 -13.87 -22.75
CA LYS A 47 19.11 -13.16 -23.57
C LYS A 47 17.81 -12.90 -22.82
N ASP A 48 17.33 -13.86 -22.05
CA ASP A 48 16.09 -13.72 -21.26
C ASP A 48 16.26 -12.65 -20.16
N GLU A 49 17.40 -12.66 -19.48
CA GLU A 49 17.75 -11.62 -18.49
C GLU A 49 17.82 -10.22 -19.13
N LEU A 50 18.43 -10.09 -20.31
CA LEU A 50 18.48 -8.83 -21.05
C LEU A 50 17.08 -8.34 -21.44
N LEU A 51 16.23 -9.23 -21.98
CA LEU A 51 14.87 -8.88 -22.39
C LEU A 51 14.00 -8.49 -21.20
N SER A 52 14.13 -9.20 -20.07
CA SER A 52 13.44 -8.87 -18.83
C SER A 52 13.82 -7.48 -18.32
N ALA A 53 15.11 -7.14 -18.33
CA ALA A 53 15.58 -5.80 -17.99
C ALA A 53 15.03 -4.73 -18.93
N GLN A 54 15.07 -4.96 -20.25
CA GLN A 54 14.51 -4.03 -21.24
C GLN A 54 13.00 -3.84 -21.08
N HIS A 55 12.24 -4.90 -20.79
CA HIS A 55 10.82 -4.80 -20.51
C HIS A 55 10.55 -3.96 -19.26
N GLN A 56 11.30 -4.19 -18.18
CA GLN A 56 11.16 -3.40 -16.96
C GLN A 56 11.44 -1.91 -17.21
N ASP A 57 12.49 -1.59 -17.98
CA ASP A 57 12.81 -0.20 -18.33
C ASP A 57 11.66 0.45 -19.12
N ILE A 58 11.12 -0.25 -20.14
CA ILE A 58 9.98 0.23 -20.93
C ILE A 58 8.74 0.42 -20.07
N GLU A 59 8.43 -0.51 -19.16
CA GLU A 59 7.31 -0.39 -18.23
C GLU A 59 7.45 0.84 -17.33
N THR A 60 8.65 1.09 -16.78
CA THR A 60 8.88 2.26 -15.93
C THR A 60 8.77 3.58 -16.69
N GLU A 61 9.24 3.62 -17.94
CA GLU A 61 9.09 4.80 -18.80
C GLU A 61 7.63 5.05 -19.16
N LEU A 62 6.89 3.99 -19.50
CA LEU A 62 5.48 4.05 -19.82
C LEU A 62 4.65 4.55 -18.62
N ASP A 63 4.92 4.03 -17.43
CA ASP A 63 4.26 4.47 -16.19
C ASP A 63 4.55 5.94 -15.87
N ALA A 64 5.78 6.39 -16.09
CA ALA A 64 6.16 7.79 -15.92
C ALA A 64 5.43 8.71 -16.92
N ALA A 65 5.35 8.30 -18.19
CA ALA A 65 4.63 9.03 -19.22
C ALA A 65 3.12 9.07 -18.96
N ALA A 66 2.51 7.94 -18.59
CA ALA A 66 1.10 7.83 -18.22
C ALA A 66 0.77 8.70 -17.01
N THR A 67 1.63 8.70 -16.00
CA THR A 67 1.54 9.55 -14.81
C THR A 67 1.57 11.03 -15.19
N SER A 68 2.51 11.42 -16.06
CA SER A 68 2.66 12.80 -16.53
C SER A 68 1.42 13.27 -17.32
N CYS A 69 0.94 12.43 -18.25
CA CYS A 69 -0.25 12.70 -19.05
C CYS A 69 -1.50 12.85 -18.18
N SER A 70 -1.72 11.90 -17.25
CA SER A 70 -2.83 11.93 -16.30
C SER A 70 -2.82 13.20 -15.44
N ARG A 71 -1.63 13.64 -15.01
CA ARG A 71 -1.45 14.89 -14.26
C ARG A 71 -1.83 16.11 -15.09
N CYS A 72 -1.28 16.23 -16.30
CA CYS A 72 -1.56 17.36 -17.19
C CYS A 72 -3.06 17.46 -17.52
N TRP A 73 -3.68 16.32 -17.85
CA TRP A 73 -5.10 16.27 -18.14
C TRP A 73 -5.94 16.66 -16.92
N SER A 74 -5.65 16.10 -15.75
CA SER A 74 -6.40 16.37 -14.51
C SER A 74 -6.30 17.83 -14.09
N LEU A 75 -5.11 18.45 -14.19
CA LEU A 75 -4.91 19.87 -13.90
C LEU A 75 -5.65 20.78 -14.89
N GLY A 76 -5.80 20.37 -16.16
CA GLY A 76 -6.59 21.11 -17.14
C GLY A 76 -8.11 20.93 -16.98
N PHE A 77 -8.54 19.75 -16.51
CA PHE A 77 -9.95 19.42 -16.28
C PHE A 77 -10.50 20.08 -15.01
N THR A 78 -9.74 20.05 -13.92
CA THR A 78 -10.25 20.42 -12.60
C THR A 78 -10.79 21.85 -12.49
N PRO A 79 -10.14 22.90 -13.05
CA PRO A 79 -10.69 24.25 -13.03
C PRO A 79 -12.04 24.36 -13.75
N LYS A 80 -12.24 23.60 -14.84
CA LYS A 80 -13.52 23.54 -15.56
C LYS A 80 -14.58 22.82 -14.73
N PHE A 81 -14.22 21.70 -14.10
CA PHE A 81 -15.08 20.98 -13.18
C PHE A 81 -15.59 21.88 -12.03
N LEU A 82 -14.68 22.61 -11.38
CA LEU A 82 -15.01 23.49 -10.26
C LEU A 82 -15.83 24.73 -10.67
N SER A 83 -15.61 25.27 -11.88
CA SER A 83 -16.32 26.48 -12.36
C SER A 83 -17.68 26.20 -13.00
N VAL A 84 -17.87 25.02 -13.59
CA VAL A 84 -19.13 24.66 -14.28
C VAL A 84 -20.14 24.04 -13.33
N LEU A 85 -19.70 23.17 -12.41
CA LEU A 85 -20.61 22.44 -11.54
C LEU A 85 -20.83 23.21 -10.23
N PRO A 86 -22.08 23.35 -9.75
CA PRO A 86 -22.35 23.90 -8.42
C PRO A 86 -21.89 22.93 -7.32
N ARG A 87 -21.71 23.45 -6.09
CA ARG A 87 -21.09 22.69 -5.00
C ARG A 87 -21.83 21.40 -4.67
N GLU A 88 -23.15 21.43 -4.67
CA GLU A 88 -24.01 20.30 -4.32
C GLU A 88 -23.81 19.14 -5.30
N VAL A 89 -23.68 19.44 -6.60
CA VAL A 89 -23.42 18.42 -7.64
C VAL A 89 -22.00 17.86 -7.47
N ARG A 90 -21.02 18.70 -7.12
CA ARG A 90 -19.66 18.23 -6.84
C ARG A 90 -19.63 17.31 -5.61
N ASP A 91 -20.35 17.64 -4.55
CA ASP A 91 -20.45 16.79 -3.36
C ASP A 91 -21.08 15.42 -3.68
N MET A 92 -22.08 15.36 -4.55
CA MET A 92 -22.62 14.07 -5.05
C MET A 92 -21.56 13.24 -5.78
N ILE A 93 -20.74 13.88 -6.62
CA ILE A 93 -19.64 13.21 -7.33
C ILE A 93 -18.57 12.75 -6.34
N TYR A 94 -18.21 13.58 -5.36
CA TYR A 94 -17.27 13.21 -4.30
C TYR A 94 -17.77 12.01 -3.51
N ILE A 95 -19.03 12.00 -3.09
CA ILE A 95 -19.63 10.84 -2.42
C ILE A 95 -19.54 9.59 -3.32
N SER A 96 -19.83 9.73 -4.62
CA SER A 96 -19.71 8.60 -5.56
C SER A 96 -18.27 8.11 -5.72
N LEU A 97 -17.27 9.00 -5.70
CA LEU A 97 -15.85 8.66 -5.78
C LEU A 97 -15.33 8.03 -4.49
N LEU A 98 -15.82 8.51 -3.34
CA LEU A 98 -15.45 8.01 -2.02
C LEU A 98 -16.11 6.65 -1.72
N GLY A 99 -17.23 6.37 -2.37
CA GLY A 99 -18.02 5.16 -2.18
C GLY A 99 -19.06 5.30 -1.05
N THR A 100 -19.69 4.17 -0.68
CA THR A 100 -20.69 4.16 0.39
C THR A 100 -20.08 4.58 1.72
N PRO A 101 -20.87 5.22 2.62
CA PRO A 101 -20.37 5.74 3.89
C PRO A 101 -19.73 4.61 4.69
N LYS A 102 -18.40 4.69 4.85
CA LYS A 102 -17.61 3.70 5.59
C LYS A 102 -17.63 4.06 7.07
N ILE A 103 -17.72 3.03 7.91
CA ILE A 103 -17.31 3.16 9.31
C ILE A 103 -15.78 3.04 9.31
N VAL A 104 -15.12 4.13 9.70
CA VAL A 104 -13.65 4.20 9.77
C VAL A 104 -13.25 4.07 11.23
N HIS A 105 -12.50 3.02 11.55
CA HIS A 105 -11.98 2.80 12.88
C HIS A 105 -10.67 3.57 13.06
N VAL A 106 -10.62 4.47 14.03
CA VAL A 106 -9.42 5.27 14.29
C VAL A 106 -8.56 4.50 15.29
N VAL A 107 -7.43 3.98 14.83
CA VAL A 107 -6.54 3.16 15.66
C VAL A 107 -5.23 3.89 15.89
N HIS A 108 -4.73 3.88 17.12
CA HIS A 108 -3.36 4.29 17.37
C HIS A 108 -2.45 3.11 17.05
N ARG A 109 -1.51 3.31 16.12
CA ARG A 109 -0.40 2.39 15.99
C ARG A 109 0.56 2.70 17.14
N ASP A 110 0.56 1.83 18.15
CA ASP A 110 1.60 1.86 19.17
C ASP A 110 2.91 1.44 18.53
N ASP A 111 3.66 2.42 18.02
CA ASP A 111 5.02 2.22 17.51
C ASP A 111 6.02 1.82 18.62
N SER A 112 5.57 1.76 19.88
CA SER A 112 6.36 1.31 21.04
C SER A 112 6.85 -0.13 20.91
N ILE A 113 6.23 -0.97 20.07
CA ILE A 113 6.72 -2.32 19.77
C ILE A 113 7.98 -2.29 18.88
N PHE A 114 8.15 -1.24 18.08
CA PHE A 114 9.31 -1.04 17.19
C PHE A 114 10.21 0.07 17.71
N GLY A 115 10.67 -0.10 18.95
CA GLY A 115 11.43 0.86 19.75
C GLY A 115 12.28 1.85 18.95
N SER A 116 12.12 3.13 19.27
CA SER A 116 12.92 4.29 18.82
C SER A 116 12.38 5.12 17.64
N ARG A 117 11.11 4.98 17.23
CA ARG A 117 10.50 5.94 16.28
C ARG A 117 9.76 7.08 17.00
N PRO A 118 9.85 8.32 16.49
CA PRO A 118 9.03 9.43 16.98
C PRO A 118 7.54 9.04 16.88
N PRO A 119 6.67 9.59 17.75
CA PRO A 119 5.25 9.24 17.76
C PRO A 119 4.65 9.43 16.35
N SER A 120 4.25 8.33 15.71
CA SER A 120 3.64 8.42 14.38
C SER A 120 2.34 9.21 14.42
N PRO A 121 2.00 9.91 13.31
CA PRO A 121 0.71 10.55 13.16
C PRO A 121 -0.42 9.52 13.34
N VAL A 122 -1.56 9.99 13.87
CA VAL A 122 -2.76 9.15 14.01
C VAL A 122 -3.14 8.63 12.63
N ARG A 123 -3.27 7.31 12.49
CA ARG A 123 -3.71 6.66 11.26
C ARG A 123 -5.18 6.28 11.42
N LEU A 124 -5.99 6.65 10.44
CA LEU A 124 -7.32 6.10 10.28
C LEU A 124 -7.19 4.69 9.70
N CYS A 125 -8.06 3.77 10.09
CA CYS A 125 -8.07 2.43 9.53
C CYS A 125 -9.47 2.05 9.05
N THR A 126 -9.57 1.42 7.88
CA THR A 126 -10.80 0.75 7.48
C THR A 126 -10.64 -0.75 7.56
N GLY A 127 -11.47 -1.36 8.38
CA GLY A 127 -11.29 -2.76 8.75
C GLY A 127 -10.06 -3.00 9.64
N PRO A 128 -9.75 -4.27 9.91
CA PRO A 128 -8.79 -4.63 10.94
C PRO A 128 -7.32 -4.31 10.60
N PHE A 129 -6.98 -3.93 9.35
CA PHE A 129 -5.57 -3.79 8.94
C PHE A 129 -5.23 -2.70 7.90
N ALA A 130 -6.17 -2.00 7.26
CA ALA A 130 -5.82 -0.96 6.28
C ALA A 130 -5.53 0.36 6.98
N THR A 131 -4.44 1.05 6.67
CA THR A 131 -4.15 2.39 7.20
C THR A 131 -4.69 3.49 6.29
N TRP A 132 -4.74 4.73 6.78
CA TRP A 132 -5.29 5.86 6.04
C TRP A 132 -4.53 6.12 4.74
N ASP A 133 -3.22 5.87 4.79
CA ASP A 133 -2.35 5.90 3.63
C ASP A 133 -2.81 4.86 2.60
N ASP A 134 -3.25 3.67 3.02
CA ASP A 134 -3.71 2.60 2.13
C ASP A 134 -5.09 2.92 1.51
N GLU A 135 -5.98 3.59 2.24
CA GLU A 135 -7.27 4.06 1.70
C GLU A 135 -7.15 5.25 0.76
N PHE A 136 -6.29 6.22 1.08
CA PHE A 136 -5.98 7.29 0.12
C PHE A 136 -5.18 6.78 -1.08
N VAL A 137 -4.41 5.70 -0.91
CA VAL A 137 -3.85 4.92 -2.03
C VAL A 137 -4.97 4.31 -2.87
N HIS A 138 -6.09 3.87 -2.29
CA HIS A 138 -7.28 3.45 -3.05
C HIS A 138 -7.98 4.61 -3.78
N PHE A 139 -7.87 5.86 -3.31
CA PHE A 139 -8.30 7.05 -4.08
C PHE A 139 -7.33 7.40 -5.23
N GLY A 140 -6.23 6.65 -5.38
CA GLY A 140 -5.31 6.74 -6.51
C GLY A 140 -4.73 8.15 -6.70
N HIS A 141 -5.10 8.80 -7.79
CA HIS A 141 -4.66 10.15 -8.12
C HIS A 141 -5.61 11.25 -7.60
N PHE A 142 -6.87 10.92 -7.26
CA PHE A 142 -7.88 11.90 -6.85
C PHE A 142 -7.54 12.61 -5.53
N GLY A 143 -6.92 11.88 -4.60
CA GLY A 143 -6.48 12.44 -3.31
C GLY A 143 -5.17 13.23 -3.37
N LYS A 144 -4.54 13.37 -4.54
CA LYS A 144 -3.21 13.98 -4.67
C LYS A 144 -3.34 15.37 -5.29
N ALA A 145 -3.03 16.40 -4.51
CA ALA A 145 -3.10 17.80 -4.96
C ALA A 145 -2.23 18.09 -6.20
N LYS A 146 -1.18 17.31 -6.43
CA LYS A 146 -0.36 17.41 -7.65
C LYS A 146 -1.08 17.03 -8.95
N PHE A 147 -2.22 16.32 -8.89
CA PHE A 147 -3.03 15.93 -10.06
C PHE A 147 -4.25 16.81 -10.25
N PHE A 148 -5.02 17.06 -9.19
CA PHE A 148 -6.29 17.79 -9.28
C PHE A 148 -6.23 19.22 -8.73
N GLY A 149 -5.07 19.64 -8.20
CA GLY A 149 -4.92 20.95 -7.55
C GLY A 149 -5.43 20.95 -6.12
N LYS A 150 -5.03 21.98 -5.35
CA LYS A 150 -5.28 22.08 -3.91
C LYS A 150 -6.79 22.11 -3.58
N VAL A 151 -7.52 23.02 -4.24
CA VAL A 151 -8.95 23.29 -3.97
C VAL A 151 -9.80 22.03 -4.15
N PHE A 152 -9.63 21.29 -5.24
CA PHE A 152 -10.40 20.06 -5.46
C PHE A 152 -10.16 19.02 -4.38
N VAL A 153 -8.89 18.82 -3.98
CA VAL A 153 -8.56 17.83 -2.95
C VAL A 153 -9.07 18.27 -1.58
N GLU A 154 -9.04 19.57 -1.28
CA GLU A 154 -9.68 20.13 -0.08
C GLU A 154 -11.19 19.84 -0.06
N GLU A 155 -11.92 20.09 -1.15
CA GLU A 155 -13.37 19.80 -1.23
C GLU A 155 -13.65 18.29 -1.09
N LEU A 156 -12.82 17.45 -1.71
CA LEU A 156 -12.92 15.99 -1.62
C LEU A 156 -12.68 15.49 -0.19
N VAL A 157 -11.66 15.99 0.49
CA VAL A 157 -11.31 15.64 1.88
C VAL A 157 -12.41 16.11 2.84
N GLN A 158 -12.95 17.31 2.62
CA GLN A 158 -14.10 17.79 3.38
C GLN A 158 -15.30 16.85 3.19
N ALA A 159 -15.65 16.51 1.95
CA ALA A 159 -16.74 15.58 1.66
C ALA A 159 -16.51 14.21 2.33
N PHE A 160 -15.27 13.75 2.39
CA PHE A 160 -14.90 12.54 3.13
C PHE A 160 -15.19 12.66 4.62
N TYR A 161 -14.73 13.71 5.30
CA TYR A 161 -14.98 13.89 6.74
C TYR A 161 -16.48 14.05 7.06
N GLU A 162 -17.24 14.71 6.20
CA GLU A 162 -18.66 14.96 6.41
C GLU A 162 -19.53 13.71 6.26
N ASN A 163 -19.13 12.79 5.36
CA ASN A 163 -19.91 11.59 5.02
C ASN A 163 -19.44 10.32 5.73
N THR A 164 -18.28 10.35 6.37
CA THR A 164 -17.69 9.21 7.07
C THR A 164 -18.13 9.14 8.53
N THR A 165 -18.36 7.93 9.04
CA THR A 165 -18.59 7.70 10.47
C THR A 165 -17.30 7.23 11.12
N PHE A 166 -16.73 8.06 12.00
CA PHE A 166 -15.48 7.72 12.68
C PHE A 166 -15.77 6.99 13.98
N GLU A 167 -15.27 5.77 14.13
CA GLU A 167 -15.33 5.00 15.37
C GLU A 167 -13.99 5.11 16.11
N ILE A 168 -13.98 5.85 17.22
CA ILE A 168 -12.76 6.16 17.97
C ILE A 168 -12.84 5.52 19.36
N PRO A 169 -11.85 4.72 19.76
CA PRO A 169 -11.76 4.23 21.14
C PRO A 169 -11.50 5.41 22.10
N ALA A 170 -12.16 5.41 23.25
CA ALA A 170 -12.01 6.46 24.26
C ALA A 170 -10.58 6.52 24.79
N SER A 171 -9.84 7.56 24.39
CA SER A 171 -8.38 7.65 24.59
C SER A 171 -7.88 9.06 24.22
N PRO A 172 -6.66 9.49 24.64
CA PRO A 172 -5.95 10.66 24.10
C PRO A 172 -5.89 10.76 22.56
N ILE A 173 -6.21 9.68 21.85
CA ILE A 173 -6.28 9.60 20.38
C ILE A 173 -7.26 10.62 19.81
N LEU A 174 -8.41 10.85 20.46
CA LEU A 174 -9.44 11.76 19.94
C LEU A 174 -8.86 13.17 19.71
N ARG A 175 -8.16 13.72 20.71
CA ARG A 175 -7.56 15.05 20.58
C ARG A 175 -6.57 15.11 19.43
N ARG A 176 -5.66 14.14 19.35
CA ARG A 176 -4.65 14.08 18.28
C ARG A 176 -5.30 13.97 16.91
N PHE A 177 -6.30 13.10 16.76
CA PHE A 177 -7.04 12.93 15.53
C PHE A 177 -7.69 14.23 15.08
N LEU A 178 -8.41 14.92 15.97
CA LEU A 178 -9.10 16.16 15.66
C LEU A 178 -8.16 17.32 15.31
N THR A 179 -6.92 17.32 15.82
CA THR A 179 -5.93 18.39 15.57
C THR A 179 -4.91 18.08 14.49
N ASN A 180 -4.81 16.83 14.03
CA ASN A 180 -3.81 16.43 13.04
C ASN A 180 -4.32 16.71 11.63
N ASP A 181 -3.59 17.51 10.87
CA ASP A 181 -3.82 17.65 9.43
C ASP A 181 -2.94 16.64 8.69
N SER A 182 -3.51 15.47 8.43
CA SER A 182 -2.84 14.40 7.69
C SER A 182 -2.71 14.72 6.20
N THR A 183 -3.41 15.72 5.68
CA THR A 183 -3.36 16.11 4.27
C THR A 183 -2.37 17.23 3.97
N SER A 184 -1.94 17.98 4.99
CA SER A 184 -1.21 19.25 4.84
C SER A 184 -1.95 20.28 3.97
N LEU A 185 -3.28 20.18 3.84
CA LEU A 185 -4.10 21.11 3.05
C LEU A 185 -4.72 22.22 3.91
N GLY A 186 -4.70 22.07 5.23
CA GLY A 186 -5.42 22.92 6.18
C GLY A 186 -6.82 22.42 6.51
N CYS A 187 -7.18 21.21 6.09
CA CYS A 187 -8.48 20.59 6.37
C CYS A 187 -8.39 19.74 7.64
N TYR A 188 -8.77 20.30 8.78
CA TYR A 188 -8.75 19.57 10.05
C TYR A 188 -10.04 18.75 10.25
N PRO A 189 -9.96 17.51 10.77
CA PRO A 189 -11.15 16.69 11.00
C PRO A 189 -12.17 17.35 11.94
N LYS A 190 -11.69 18.12 12.94
CA LYS A 190 -12.55 18.84 13.90
C LYS A 190 -13.57 19.78 13.27
N ASP A 191 -13.28 20.31 12.09
CA ASP A 191 -14.10 21.33 11.44
C ASP A 191 -15.17 20.70 10.53
N HIS A 192 -15.02 19.43 10.17
CA HIS A 192 -15.82 18.78 9.12
C HIS A 192 -16.50 17.47 9.54
N ILE A 193 -16.08 16.83 10.63
CA ILE A 193 -16.73 15.58 11.08
C ILE A 193 -18.16 15.86 11.54
N ARG A 194 -19.12 15.12 10.96
CA ARG A 194 -20.53 15.17 11.36
C ARG A 194 -20.97 13.94 12.15
N ARG A 195 -20.26 12.82 12.02
CA ARG A 195 -20.64 11.53 12.60
C ARG A 195 -19.45 10.92 13.34
N LEU A 196 -19.56 10.86 14.66
CA LEU A 196 -18.53 10.34 15.55
C LEU A 196 -19.15 9.31 16.50
N LYS A 197 -18.62 8.09 16.47
CA LYS A 197 -18.95 7.00 17.40
C LYS A 197 -17.80 6.84 18.38
N LEU A 198 -18.02 7.25 19.62
CA LEU A 198 -17.04 7.09 20.69
C LEU A 198 -17.29 5.77 21.39
N ASN A 199 -16.31 4.86 21.30
CA ASN A 199 -16.34 3.65 22.12
C ASN A 199 -15.77 3.98 23.50
N LEU A 200 -16.66 4.47 24.37
CA LEU A 200 -16.41 4.69 25.79
C LEU A 200 -16.39 3.35 26.53
N ALA A 201 -15.72 2.31 26.03
CA ALA A 201 -15.47 1.06 26.78
C ALA A 201 -14.54 1.34 27.96
N LEU A 202 -15.08 2.10 28.91
CA LEU A 202 -14.99 1.93 30.33
C LEU A 202 -13.60 1.47 30.77
N THR A 203 -12.75 2.47 30.89
CA THR A 203 -11.94 2.75 32.07
C THR A 203 -12.54 2.32 33.43
N TYR A 204 -13.74 1.72 33.54
CA TYR A 204 -14.26 1.02 34.72
C TYR A 204 -13.37 -0.14 35.19
N ARG A 205 -12.43 -0.66 34.39
CA ARG A 205 -11.43 -1.58 34.96
C ARG A 205 -10.55 -0.93 36.04
N LEU A 206 -10.37 0.39 36.02
CA LEU A 206 -9.67 1.11 37.08
C LEU A 206 -10.56 1.38 38.31
N GLU A 207 -11.86 1.58 38.13
CA GLU A 207 -12.79 1.74 39.27
C GLU A 207 -13.03 0.43 40.03
N ASP A 208 -13.06 -0.73 39.35
CA ASP A 208 -13.13 -2.03 40.01
C ASP A 208 -11.82 -2.38 40.74
N GLN A 209 -10.66 -1.95 40.22
CA GLN A 209 -9.37 -2.09 40.92
C GLN A 209 -9.24 -1.12 42.12
N LEU A 210 -9.79 0.09 42.05
CA LEU A 210 -9.81 1.02 43.19
C LEU A 210 -10.81 0.60 44.29
N ARG A 211 -11.92 -0.05 43.94
CA ARG A 211 -12.89 -0.60 44.92
C ARG A 211 -12.39 -1.83 45.66
N THR A 212 -11.56 -2.66 45.01
CA THR A 212 -10.91 -3.82 45.64
C THR A 212 -9.76 -3.41 46.55
N THR A 213 -9.03 -2.33 46.23
CA THR A 213 -7.93 -1.83 47.07
C THR A 213 -8.40 -1.07 48.32
N ARG A 214 -9.63 -0.54 48.36
CA ARG A 214 -10.21 0.12 49.55
C ARG A 214 -10.90 -0.83 50.54
N ARG A 215 -10.96 -2.13 50.25
CA ARG A 215 -11.61 -3.15 51.10
C ARG A 215 -10.64 -4.06 51.86
N ASN A 216 -9.33 -3.83 51.71
CA ASN A 216 -8.27 -4.40 52.56
C ASN A 216 -7.66 -3.28 53.41
#